data_AF-A0A0D2DFX1-F1
#
_entry.id   AF-A0A0D2DFX1-F1
#
_cell.length_a   1.000
_cell.length_b   1.000
_cell.length_c   1.000
_cell.angle_alpha   90.00
_cell.angle_beta   90.00
_cell.angle_gamma   90.00
#
_symmetry.space_group_name_H-M   'P 1'
#
loop_
_entity.id
_entity.type
_entity.pdbx_description
1 polymer ?
#
loop_
_entity_poly.entity_id
_entity_poly.type
_entity_poly.pdbx_seq_one_letter_code
_entity_poly.pdbx_strand_id
1 'polypeptide(L)'
;MPSSAHEAFLYEFYYQLRSKLSRLCAGDQELEQFVARIIAHGSADVVGRTTCDKHQPDNYITYRAAPTYGLFLEFAWSQNRNKQPELAEFYLLEAKRLTQMVIGIDCDSARTKRVTLRTWRRGNEDHSDTNSGLIEYSQVSTSNPVSDDCLFRRPPQELRSKNGVRVSGRPLRISVLDIVPLEHVPLSLHNATIDFSVDELCGILEMAEEQQTLVKAAEGEGVHQ
;
A
#
# COMPACT_ATOMS: atom_id res chain seq x y z
N MET A 1 3.91 -3.19 19.23
CA MET A 1 2.60 -3.83 19.00
C MET A 1 1.73 -2.82 18.28
N PRO A 2 1.14 -3.17 17.13
CA PRO A 2 0.19 -2.31 16.44
C PRO A 2 -0.97 -1.91 17.35
N SER A 3 -1.51 -0.72 17.15
CA SER A 3 -2.70 -0.27 17.87
C SER A 3 -3.95 -0.90 17.25
N SER A 4 -5.08 -0.92 17.97
CA SER A 4 -6.33 -1.42 17.37
C SER A 4 -6.83 -0.51 16.25
N ALA A 5 -6.52 0.80 16.28
CA ALA A 5 -6.71 1.68 15.13
C ALA A 5 -5.88 1.24 13.92
N HIS A 6 -4.63 0.82 14.15
CA HIS A 6 -3.75 0.38 13.07
C HIS A 6 -4.32 -0.84 12.35
N GLU A 7 -4.68 -1.89 13.09
CA GLU A 7 -5.27 -3.10 12.51
C GLU A 7 -6.63 -2.82 11.83
N ALA A 8 -7.49 -2.03 12.47
CA ALA A 8 -8.80 -1.66 11.92
C ALA A 8 -8.66 -0.89 10.60
N PHE A 9 -7.70 0.04 10.51
CA PHE A 9 -7.44 0.78 9.28
C PHE A 9 -7.00 -0.15 8.15
N LEU A 10 -6.03 -1.03 8.40
CA LEU A 10 -5.52 -1.96 7.38
C LEU A 10 -6.61 -2.90 6.86
N TYR A 11 -7.40 -3.46 7.79
CA TYR A 11 -8.51 -4.34 7.47
C TYR A 11 -9.55 -3.63 6.60
N GLU A 12 -10.02 -2.47 7.05
CA GLU A 12 -11.10 -1.74 6.38
C GLU A 12 -10.65 -1.16 5.03
N PHE A 13 -9.40 -0.67 4.94
CA PHE A 13 -8.84 -0.26 3.65
C PHE A 13 -8.85 -1.42 2.64
N TYR A 14 -8.35 -2.60 3.05
CA TYR A 14 -8.31 -3.76 2.16
C TYR A 14 -9.72 -4.26 1.82
N TYR A 15 -10.65 -4.26 2.78
CA TYR A 15 -12.06 -4.60 2.56
C TYR A 15 -12.69 -3.71 1.49
N GLN A 16 -12.50 -2.38 1.60
CA GLN A 16 -13.01 -1.42 0.63
C GLN A 16 -12.35 -1.54 -0.74
N LEU A 17 -11.04 -1.79 -0.79
CA LEU A 17 -10.32 -2.07 -2.04
C LEU A 17 -10.91 -3.30 -2.73
N ARG A 18 -11.09 -4.40 -1.99
CA ARG A 18 -11.68 -5.64 -2.51
C ARG A 18 -13.11 -5.42 -2.99
N SER A 19 -13.93 -4.69 -2.25
CA SER A 19 -15.30 -4.34 -2.64
C SER A 19 -15.33 -3.52 -3.95
N LYS A 20 -14.45 -2.52 -4.08
CA LYS A 20 -14.32 -1.73 -5.32
C LYS A 20 -13.82 -2.58 -6.49
N LEU A 21 -12.85 -3.48 -6.28
CA LEU A 21 -12.40 -4.44 -7.30
C LEU A 21 -13.53 -5.36 -7.75
N SER A 22 -14.30 -5.96 -6.82
CA SER A 22 -15.43 -6.82 -7.16
C SER A 22 -16.49 -6.11 -8.00
N ARG A 23 -16.72 -4.80 -7.74
CA ARG A 23 -17.66 -4.00 -8.54
C ARG A 23 -17.21 -3.77 -9.98
N LEU A 24 -15.91 -3.79 -10.27
CA LEU A 24 -15.41 -3.74 -11.66
C LEU A 24 -15.79 -4.98 -12.47
N CYS A 25 -16.09 -6.08 -11.78
CA CYS A 25 -16.27 -7.40 -12.37
C CYS A 25 -17.71 -7.92 -12.25
N ALA A 26 -18.61 -7.13 -11.67
CA ALA A 26 -19.96 -7.57 -11.35
C ALA A 26 -20.70 -8.04 -12.60
N GLY A 27 -21.14 -9.31 -12.59
CA GLY A 27 -21.86 -9.92 -13.70
C GLY A 27 -20.98 -10.60 -14.75
N ASP A 28 -19.66 -10.59 -14.57
CA ASP A 28 -18.70 -11.33 -15.39
C ASP A 28 -17.95 -12.35 -14.53
N GLN A 29 -18.30 -13.62 -14.70
CA GLN A 29 -17.75 -14.71 -13.89
C GLN A 29 -16.23 -14.89 -14.07
N GLU A 30 -15.69 -14.60 -15.26
CA GLU A 30 -14.25 -14.70 -15.51
C GLU A 30 -13.51 -13.59 -14.78
N LEU A 31 -14.03 -12.36 -14.85
CA LEU A 31 -13.46 -11.22 -14.14
C LEU A 31 -13.59 -11.37 -12.61
N GLU A 32 -14.68 -11.95 -12.11
CA GLU A 32 -14.84 -12.27 -10.69
C GLU A 32 -13.79 -13.28 -10.21
N GLN A 33 -13.50 -14.32 -11.02
CA GLN A 33 -12.41 -15.26 -10.72
C GLN A 33 -11.04 -14.60 -10.79
N PHE A 34 -10.84 -13.65 -11.70
CA PHE A 34 -9.63 -12.84 -11.77
C PHE A 34 -9.42 -12.01 -10.49
N VAL A 35 -10.43 -11.24 -10.05
CA VAL A 35 -10.34 -10.45 -8.81
C VAL A 35 -10.19 -11.32 -7.58
N ALA A 36 -10.81 -12.51 -7.54
CA ALA A 36 -10.67 -13.44 -6.43
C ALA A 36 -9.22 -13.91 -6.20
N ARG A 37 -8.36 -13.81 -7.22
CA ARG A 37 -6.92 -14.12 -7.14
C ARG A 37 -6.07 -12.95 -6.66
N ILE A 38 -6.64 -11.75 -6.51
CA ILE A 38 -5.99 -10.63 -5.82
C ILE A 38 -6.11 -10.86 -4.30
N ILE A 39 -4.97 -10.90 -3.63
CA ILE A 39 -4.86 -11.25 -2.21
C ILE A 39 -4.01 -10.24 -1.45
N ALA A 40 -4.25 -10.11 -0.15
CA ALA A 40 -3.38 -9.42 0.78
C ALA A 40 -2.57 -10.45 1.58
N HIS A 41 -1.26 -10.26 1.69
CA HIS A 41 -0.38 -11.09 2.52
C HIS A 41 -0.21 -10.55 3.95
N GLY A 42 -0.76 -9.37 4.26
CA GLY A 42 -0.49 -8.69 5.52
C GLY A 42 0.99 -8.39 5.68
N SER A 43 1.49 -8.50 6.91
CA SER A 43 2.83 -8.07 7.30
C SER A 43 3.91 -9.11 7.01
N ALA A 44 3.96 -9.65 5.79
CA ALA A 44 4.96 -10.62 5.39
C ALA A 44 6.30 -9.96 5.08
N ASP A 45 7.38 -10.48 5.65
CA ASP A 45 8.75 -10.00 5.48
C ASP A 45 9.16 -9.74 4.03
N VAL A 46 9.88 -8.63 3.83
CA VAL A 46 10.44 -8.19 2.57
C VAL A 46 11.94 -8.07 2.74
N VAL A 47 12.68 -8.79 1.91
CA VAL A 47 14.15 -8.82 1.93
C VAL A 47 14.71 -8.08 0.72
N GLY A 48 15.89 -7.47 0.90
CA GLY A 48 16.66 -6.89 -0.17
C GLY A 48 17.06 -7.91 -1.24
N ARG A 49 17.27 -7.45 -2.47
CA ARG A 49 17.83 -8.26 -3.57
C ARG A 49 19.29 -8.56 -3.33
N THR A 50 20.04 -7.55 -2.92
CA THR A 50 21.50 -7.57 -2.76
C THR A 50 21.95 -7.14 -1.37
N THR A 51 21.06 -6.56 -0.57
CA THR A 51 21.33 -6.16 0.82
C THR A 51 20.81 -7.21 1.80
N CYS A 52 21.36 -7.21 3.02
CA CYS A 52 20.82 -7.99 4.13
C CYS A 52 19.61 -7.31 4.79
N ASP A 53 19.12 -6.20 4.23
CA ASP A 53 18.05 -5.43 4.81
C ASP A 53 16.73 -6.19 4.71
N LYS A 54 15.96 -6.06 5.78
CA LYS A 54 14.71 -6.76 5.97
C LYS A 54 13.71 -5.83 6.63
N HIS A 55 12.57 -5.67 5.99
CA HIS A 55 11.48 -4.84 6.46
C HIS A 55 10.18 -5.62 6.45
N GLN A 56 9.28 -5.24 7.36
CA GLN A 56 7.98 -5.84 7.50
C GLN A 56 6.93 -4.77 7.21
N PRO A 57 6.36 -4.72 5.99
CA PRO A 57 5.34 -3.75 5.65
C PRO A 57 4.06 -4.04 6.42
N ASP A 58 3.17 -3.05 6.53
CA ASP A 58 1.90 -3.27 7.20
C ASP A 58 0.97 -4.18 6.36
N ASN A 59 0.94 -3.97 5.04
CA ASN A 59 0.23 -4.87 4.13
C ASN A 59 0.87 -4.91 2.74
N TYR A 60 0.70 -6.05 2.06
CA TYR A 60 1.12 -6.25 0.67
C TYR A 60 0.01 -6.89 -0.13
N ILE A 61 -0.43 -6.20 -1.18
CA ILE A 61 -1.53 -6.62 -2.05
C ILE A 61 -0.96 -7.04 -3.40
N THR A 62 -1.30 -8.24 -3.86
CA THR A 62 -0.68 -8.88 -5.03
C THR A 62 -1.66 -9.80 -5.75
N TYR A 63 -1.24 -10.28 -6.93
CA TYR A 63 -1.91 -11.33 -7.68
C TYR A 63 -1.32 -12.71 -7.37
N ARG A 64 -2.17 -13.70 -7.09
CA ARG A 64 -1.72 -15.05 -6.69
C ARG A 64 -0.75 -15.70 -7.67
N ALA A 65 -0.89 -15.48 -8.98
CA ALA A 65 0.02 -16.05 -9.98
C ALA A 65 1.34 -15.28 -10.13
N ALA A 66 1.44 -14.08 -9.56
CA ALA A 66 2.61 -13.21 -9.62
C ALA A 66 2.91 -12.59 -8.24
N PRO A 67 3.22 -13.42 -7.21
CA PRO A 67 3.29 -12.97 -5.81
C PRO A 67 4.40 -11.95 -5.53
N THR A 68 5.37 -11.78 -6.44
CA THR A 68 6.41 -10.76 -6.31
C THR A 68 5.97 -9.40 -6.86
N TYR A 69 4.85 -9.30 -7.58
CA TYR A 69 4.36 -8.06 -8.18
C TYR A 69 3.16 -7.53 -7.39
N GLY A 70 3.13 -6.24 -7.09
CA GLY A 70 1.99 -5.65 -6.38
C GLY A 70 2.29 -4.31 -5.74
N LEU A 71 1.54 -3.98 -4.69
CA LEU A 71 1.68 -2.74 -3.95
C LEU A 71 1.77 -2.95 -2.45
N PHE A 72 2.49 -2.07 -1.77
CA PHE A 72 2.53 -2.02 -0.30
C PHE A 72 1.65 -0.91 0.24
N LEU A 73 1.07 -1.15 1.42
CA LEU A 73 0.43 -0.16 2.26
C LEU A 73 1.22 -0.04 3.57
N GLU A 74 1.52 1.18 3.96
CA GLU A 74 2.20 1.58 5.20
C GLU A 74 1.32 2.58 5.94
N PHE A 75 0.95 2.26 7.17
CA PHE A 75 0.07 3.05 8.04
C PHE A 75 0.78 3.43 9.34
N ALA A 76 1.31 4.65 9.38
CA ALA A 76 1.97 5.18 10.57
C ALA A 76 0.94 5.77 11.54
N TRP A 77 0.60 5.01 12.59
CA TRP A 77 -0.20 5.51 13.72
C TRP A 77 0.73 6.06 14.82
N SER A 78 1.09 7.33 14.75
CA SER A 78 2.05 8.04 15.65
C SER A 78 3.50 7.51 15.69
N GLN A 79 3.73 6.24 15.36
CA GLN A 79 5.04 5.58 15.33
C GLN A 79 5.68 5.65 13.94
N ASN A 80 7.03 5.60 13.87
CA ASN A 80 7.83 5.40 12.65
C ASN A 80 7.56 6.34 11.45
N ARG A 81 6.91 7.49 11.68
CA ARG A 81 6.47 8.45 10.64
C ARG A 81 7.55 8.88 9.65
N ASN A 82 8.79 9.03 10.14
CA ASN A 82 9.90 9.53 9.33
C ASN A 82 10.51 8.48 8.40
N LYS A 83 10.16 7.19 8.56
CA LYS A 83 10.74 6.08 7.79
C LYS A 83 10.01 5.79 6.49
N GLN A 84 8.80 6.31 6.29
CA GLN A 84 7.99 5.98 5.10
C GLN A 84 8.71 6.26 3.77
N PRO A 85 9.42 7.39 3.57
CA PRO A 85 10.15 7.62 2.32
C PRO A 85 11.27 6.59 2.10
N GLU A 86 12.04 6.25 3.13
CA GLU A 86 13.13 5.27 3.07
C GLU A 86 12.58 3.86 2.78
N LEU A 87 11.49 3.47 3.46
CA LEU A 87 10.81 2.20 3.20
C LEU A 87 10.27 2.13 1.78
N ALA A 88 9.66 3.21 1.28
CA ALA A 88 9.14 3.25 -0.08
C ALA A 88 10.25 3.10 -1.12
N GLU A 89 11.40 3.74 -0.89
CA GLU A 89 12.59 3.61 -1.74
C GLU A 89 13.12 2.17 -1.72
N PHE A 90 13.31 1.58 -0.54
CA PHE A 90 13.72 0.17 -0.39
C PHE A 90 12.74 -0.77 -1.12
N TYR A 91 11.44 -0.65 -0.89
CA TYR A 91 10.43 -1.51 -1.51
C TYR A 91 10.38 -1.41 -3.04
N LEU A 92 10.60 -0.22 -3.59
CA LEU A 92 10.54 0.00 -5.03
C LEU A 92 11.88 -0.33 -5.70
N LEU A 93 13.02 -0.05 -5.08
CA LEU A 93 14.32 -0.07 -5.78
C LEU A 93 15.27 -1.17 -5.30
N GLU A 94 15.04 -1.74 -4.12
CA GLU A 94 16.01 -2.66 -3.49
C GLU A 94 15.41 -4.02 -3.13
N ALA A 95 14.11 -4.08 -2.86
CA ALA A 95 13.44 -5.30 -2.44
C ALA A 95 13.37 -6.36 -3.55
N LYS A 96 13.38 -7.64 -3.15
CA LYS A 96 13.16 -8.77 -4.08
C LYS A 96 11.78 -8.76 -4.73
N ARG A 97 10.79 -8.13 -4.09
CA ARG A 97 9.47 -7.92 -4.68
C ARG A 97 9.52 -6.81 -5.72
N LEU A 98 8.93 -7.06 -6.88
CA LEU A 98 8.69 -6.11 -7.97
C LEU A 98 7.48 -5.23 -7.63
N THR A 99 7.58 -4.49 -6.53
CA THR A 99 6.54 -3.55 -6.12
C THR A 99 6.40 -2.43 -7.13
N GLN A 100 5.17 -2.09 -7.48
CA GLN A 100 4.82 -1.01 -8.42
C GLN A 100 4.42 0.27 -7.71
N MET A 101 3.78 0.14 -6.54
CA MET A 101 3.27 1.27 -5.78
C MET A 101 3.44 1.06 -4.28
N VAL A 102 3.76 2.15 -3.57
CA VAL A 102 3.71 2.21 -2.10
C VAL A 102 2.74 3.30 -1.71
N ILE A 103 1.78 2.97 -0.85
CA ILE A 103 0.83 3.91 -0.24
C ILE A 103 1.25 4.11 1.20
N GLY A 104 1.58 5.34 1.57
CA GLY A 104 1.87 5.72 2.95
C GLY A 104 0.77 6.61 3.50
N ILE A 105 0.20 6.28 4.65
CA ILE A 105 -0.72 7.15 5.39
C ILE A 105 -0.08 7.43 6.76
N ASP A 106 0.19 8.70 7.03
CA ASP A 106 0.80 9.18 8.27
C ASP A 106 -0.25 9.91 9.12
N CYS A 107 -0.59 9.32 10.27
CA CYS A 107 -1.49 9.86 11.27
C CYS A 107 -0.72 10.40 12.47
N ASP A 108 -0.74 11.72 12.64
CA ASP A 108 -0.07 12.43 13.73
C ASP A 108 -0.91 12.46 15.02
N SER A 109 -1.58 11.35 15.35
CA SER A 109 -2.64 11.30 16.39
C SER A 109 -2.17 11.64 17.80
N ALA A 110 -0.87 11.50 18.08
CA ALA A 110 -0.30 11.82 19.39
C ALA A 110 -0.16 13.33 19.65
N ARG A 111 -0.06 14.15 18.59
CA ARG A 111 0.26 15.59 18.71
C ARG A 111 -0.77 16.48 18.04
N THR A 112 -1.38 16.02 16.95
CA THR A 112 -2.39 16.74 16.18
C THR A 112 -3.43 15.76 15.66
N LYS A 113 -4.37 16.22 14.84
CA LYS A 113 -5.26 15.35 14.05
C LYS A 113 -4.88 15.30 12.57
N ARG A 114 -3.65 15.72 12.25
CA ARG A 114 -3.17 15.79 10.87
C ARG A 114 -3.00 14.38 10.31
N VAL A 115 -3.48 14.20 9.09
CA VAL A 115 -3.30 12.98 8.32
C VAL A 115 -2.74 13.32 6.96
N THR A 116 -1.67 12.65 6.55
CA THR A 116 -1.01 12.86 5.25
C THR A 116 -1.00 11.57 4.45
N LEU A 117 -1.45 11.63 3.21
CA LEU A 117 -1.29 10.60 2.19
C LEU A 117 -0.02 10.86 1.38
N ARG A 118 0.76 9.81 1.17
CA ARG A 118 1.93 9.78 0.30
C ARG A 118 1.83 8.58 -0.63
N THR A 119 2.26 8.78 -1.87
CA THR A 119 2.30 7.70 -2.86
C THR A 119 3.60 7.77 -3.63
N TRP A 120 4.22 6.62 -3.76
CA TRP A 120 5.43 6.41 -4.55
C TRP A 120 5.14 5.33 -5.57
N ARG A 121 5.64 5.50 -6.79
CA ARG A 121 5.48 4.54 -7.87
C ARG A 121 6.83 4.22 -8.50
N ARG A 122 6.99 2.97 -8.92
CA ARG A 122 8.08 2.58 -9.78
C ARG A 122 7.95 3.30 -11.12
N GLY A 123 9.05 3.85 -11.62
CA GLY A 123 9.16 4.38 -12.97
C GLY A 123 9.21 3.27 -14.01
N ASN A 124 8.88 3.60 -15.24
CA ASN A 124 9.08 2.67 -16.35
C ASN A 124 10.59 2.60 -16.63
N GLU A 125 11.28 1.65 -16.02
CA GLU A 125 12.54 1.20 -16.61
C GLU A 125 12.16 0.35 -17.82
N ASP A 126 12.65 0.74 -19.01
CA ASP A 126 12.59 -0.08 -20.21
C ASP A 126 13.40 -1.36 -19.94
N HIS A 127 12.81 -2.33 -19.24
CA HIS A 127 13.32 -3.70 -19.18
C HIS A 127 12.97 -4.41 -20.50
N SER A 128 13.34 -3.81 -21.63
CA SER A 128 13.50 -4.55 -22.87
C SER A 128 14.77 -5.38 -22.74
N ASP A 129 14.71 -6.47 -21.97
CA ASP A 129 15.50 -7.66 -22.26
C ASP A 129 14.96 -8.87 -21.48
N THR A 130 14.44 -9.80 -22.29
CA THR A 130 14.44 -11.26 -22.09
C THR A 130 13.45 -11.87 -21.09
N ASN A 131 12.30 -12.22 -21.66
CA ASN A 131 11.79 -13.59 -21.74
C ASN A 131 12.79 -14.67 -21.23
N SER A 132 12.39 -15.47 -20.24
CA SER A 132 13.00 -16.69 -19.69
C SER A 132 13.27 -16.58 -18.19
N GLY A 133 12.67 -17.49 -17.42
CA GLY A 133 12.75 -17.56 -15.97
C GLY A 133 14.18 -17.65 -15.44
N LEU A 134 14.34 -17.23 -14.19
CA LEU A 134 15.59 -17.31 -13.42
C LEU A 134 16.77 -16.63 -14.15
N ILE A 135 16.71 -15.30 -14.24
CA ILE A 135 17.96 -14.53 -14.25
C ILE A 135 18.61 -14.78 -12.88
N GLU A 136 19.50 -15.77 -12.84
CA GLU A 136 20.67 -15.75 -11.97
C GLU A 136 21.34 -14.40 -12.19
N TYR A 137 20.99 -13.42 -11.36
CA TYR A 137 21.61 -12.10 -11.34
C TYR A 137 23.05 -12.28 -10.87
N SER A 138 23.90 -12.58 -11.83
CA SER A 138 25.35 -12.50 -11.72
C SER A 138 25.72 -11.14 -11.15
N GLN A 139 26.66 -11.18 -10.22
CA GLN A 139 27.14 -10.08 -9.40
C GLN A 139 27.58 -8.89 -10.28
N VAL A 140 26.68 -7.94 -10.55
CA VAL A 140 27.03 -6.64 -11.11
C VAL A 140 27.21 -5.66 -9.96
N SER A 141 28.40 -5.09 -9.96
CA SER A 141 29.03 -4.30 -8.92
C SER A 141 28.19 -3.14 -8.39
N THR A 142 28.35 -2.94 -7.08
CA THR A 142 28.03 -1.74 -6.32
C THR A 142 28.39 -0.44 -7.05
N SER A 143 27.56 0.59 -6.85
CA SER A 143 27.74 2.01 -7.16
C SER A 143 27.43 2.50 -8.58
N ASN A 144 26.17 2.41 -8.98
CA ASN A 144 25.57 3.50 -9.76
C ASN A 144 24.39 4.06 -8.93
N PRO A 145 24.36 5.37 -8.63
CA PRO A 145 23.18 5.93 -7.99
C PRO A 145 22.00 5.73 -8.92
N VAL A 146 20.99 4.99 -8.46
CA VAL A 146 19.72 4.83 -9.15
C VAL A 146 19.23 6.25 -9.48
N SER A 147 19.07 6.57 -10.76
CA SER A 147 18.59 7.88 -11.16
C SER A 147 17.22 8.12 -10.56
N ASP A 148 16.97 9.33 -10.03
CA ASP A 148 15.67 9.73 -9.45
C ASP A 148 14.50 9.54 -10.44
N ASP A 149 14.80 9.40 -11.74
CA ASP A 149 13.85 9.10 -12.82
C ASP A 149 13.16 7.72 -12.68
N CYS A 150 13.75 6.79 -11.91
CA CYS A 150 13.19 5.46 -11.69
C CYS A 150 12.05 5.45 -10.67
N LEU A 151 11.73 6.58 -10.02
CA LEU A 151 10.76 6.61 -8.94
C LEU A 151 9.90 7.89 -8.99
N PHE A 152 8.61 7.71 -9.27
CA PHE A 152 7.64 8.81 -9.28
C PHE A 152 7.09 9.06 -7.88
N ARG A 153 7.46 10.21 -7.30
CA ARG A 153 6.95 10.70 -6.00
C ARG A 153 5.84 11.70 -6.24
N ARG A 154 4.61 11.41 -5.77
CA ARG A 154 3.59 12.46 -5.72
C ARG A 154 3.85 13.38 -4.52
N PRO A 155 3.61 14.69 -4.64
CA PRO A 155 3.62 15.58 -3.48
C PRO A 155 2.71 15.03 -2.37
N PRO A 156 3.13 15.11 -1.10
CA PRO A 156 2.29 14.69 0.01
C PRO A 156 0.96 15.44 0.00
N GLN A 157 -0.13 14.72 0.20
CA GLN A 157 -1.47 15.28 0.26
C GLN A 157 -1.97 15.25 1.70
N GLU A 158 -2.35 16.40 2.23
CA GLU A 158 -3.04 16.46 3.51
C GLU A 158 -4.48 15.95 3.32
N LEU A 159 -4.89 14.92 4.08
CA LEU A 159 -6.26 14.42 4.13
C LEU A 159 -7.05 15.09 5.25
N ARG A 160 -6.39 15.35 6.38
CA ARG A 160 -6.92 16.10 7.52
C ARG A 160 -5.89 17.09 8.02
N SER A 161 -6.34 18.28 8.38
CA SER A 161 -5.52 19.31 9.01
C SER A 161 -5.13 18.97 10.43
N LYS A 162 -4.21 19.77 11.00
CA LYS A 162 -3.79 19.64 12.40
C LYS A 162 -4.97 19.68 13.40
N ASN A 163 -6.06 20.36 13.04
CA ASN A 163 -7.27 20.48 13.86
C ASN A 163 -8.32 19.38 13.54
N GLY A 164 -8.03 18.49 12.59
CA GLY A 164 -8.89 17.36 12.23
C GLY A 164 -9.93 17.68 11.16
N VAL A 165 -9.91 18.90 10.61
CA VAL A 165 -10.78 19.28 9.49
C VAL A 165 -10.29 18.57 8.24
N ARG A 166 -11.19 17.88 7.52
CA ARG A 166 -10.90 17.24 6.23
C ARG A 166 -10.43 18.27 5.20
N VAL A 167 -9.41 17.94 4.43
CA VAL A 167 -8.82 18.82 3.42
C VAL A 167 -9.12 18.25 2.04
N SER A 168 -9.90 18.99 1.24
CA SER A 168 -10.22 18.58 -0.13
C SER A 168 -8.94 18.35 -0.95
N GLY A 169 -8.95 17.29 -1.75
CA GLY A 169 -7.80 16.93 -2.57
C GLY A 169 -8.15 15.88 -3.61
N ARG A 170 -7.14 15.43 -4.35
CA ARG A 170 -7.33 14.41 -5.39
C ARG A 170 -7.60 13.06 -4.75
N PRO A 171 -8.36 12.17 -5.41
CA PRO A 171 -8.50 10.80 -4.93
C PRO A 171 -7.16 10.05 -5.01
N LEU A 172 -6.96 9.12 -4.07
CA LEU A 172 -5.95 8.08 -4.22
C LEU A 172 -6.40 7.16 -5.36
N ARG A 173 -5.59 7.05 -6.41
CA ARG A 173 -5.86 6.22 -7.58
C ARG A 173 -4.92 5.03 -7.61
N ILE A 174 -5.48 3.84 -7.73
CA ILE A 174 -4.77 2.55 -7.85
C ILE A 174 -5.21 1.90 -9.16
N SER A 175 -4.31 1.71 -10.09
CA SER A 175 -4.57 0.94 -11.31
C SER A 175 -4.63 -0.55 -10.98
N VAL A 176 -5.39 -1.33 -11.74
CA VAL A 176 -5.28 -2.80 -11.69
C VAL A 176 -3.84 -3.24 -12.01
N LEU A 177 -3.15 -2.49 -12.87
CA LEU A 177 -1.74 -2.70 -13.20
C LEU A 177 -0.77 -2.33 -12.07
N ASP A 178 -1.22 -1.62 -11.01
CA ASP A 178 -0.38 -1.42 -9.81
C ASP A 178 -0.36 -2.71 -8.94
N ILE A 179 -1.25 -3.67 -9.20
CA ILE A 179 -1.45 -4.89 -8.40
C ILE A 179 -1.09 -6.16 -9.19
N VAL A 180 -1.36 -6.16 -10.51
CA VAL A 180 -1.30 -7.33 -11.37
C VAL A 180 -0.49 -7.02 -12.64
N PRO A 181 0.48 -7.87 -13.04
CA PRO A 181 1.21 -7.70 -14.30
C PRO A 181 0.28 -7.69 -15.52
N LEU A 182 0.61 -6.90 -16.54
CA LEU A 182 -0.22 -6.68 -17.73
C LEU A 182 -0.67 -7.98 -18.40
N GLU A 183 0.21 -8.97 -18.49
CA GLU A 183 -0.03 -10.28 -19.10
C GLU A 183 -1.10 -11.12 -18.38
N HIS A 184 -1.42 -10.76 -17.13
CA HIS A 184 -2.45 -11.39 -16.33
C HIS A 184 -3.75 -10.57 -16.27
N VAL A 185 -3.74 -9.30 -16.69
CA VAL A 185 -4.92 -8.43 -16.63
C VAL A 185 -5.79 -8.64 -17.87
N PRO A 186 -7.10 -8.96 -17.71
CA PRO A 186 -8.05 -8.99 -18.81
C PRO A 186 -8.09 -7.66 -19.56
N LEU A 187 -8.21 -7.69 -20.89
CA LEU A 187 -8.18 -6.48 -21.74
C LEU A 187 -9.16 -5.38 -21.28
N SER A 188 -10.34 -5.78 -20.80
CA SER A 188 -11.37 -4.86 -20.27
C SER A 188 -10.92 -4.07 -19.04
N LEU A 189 -9.90 -4.54 -18.32
CA LEU A 189 -9.38 -3.94 -17.09
C LEU A 189 -8.02 -3.25 -17.27
N HIS A 190 -7.44 -3.20 -18.47
CA HIS A 190 -6.11 -2.60 -18.72
C HIS A 190 -6.03 -1.14 -18.28
N ASN A 191 -7.13 -0.39 -18.43
CA ASN A 191 -7.23 1.02 -18.01
C ASN A 191 -8.09 1.20 -16.75
N ALA A 192 -8.49 0.11 -16.09
CA ALA A 192 -9.36 0.20 -14.93
C ALA A 192 -8.58 0.69 -13.71
N THR A 193 -9.21 1.60 -12.97
CA THR A 193 -8.63 2.20 -11.76
C THR A 193 -9.62 2.17 -10.62
N ILE A 194 -9.13 1.90 -9.43
CA ILE A 194 -9.82 2.04 -8.16
C ILE A 194 -9.45 3.39 -7.55
N ASP A 195 -10.43 4.25 -7.39
CA ASP A 195 -10.27 5.56 -6.76
C ASP A 195 -10.81 5.52 -5.33
N PHE A 196 -10.06 6.07 -4.38
CA PHE A 196 -10.51 6.40 -3.03
C PHE A 196 -10.57 7.92 -2.87
N SER A 197 -11.77 8.46 -2.63
CA SER A 197 -11.92 9.88 -2.34
C SER A 197 -11.30 10.22 -0.97
N VAL A 198 -11.04 11.51 -0.72
CA VAL A 198 -10.60 11.97 0.60
C VAL A 198 -11.62 11.60 1.67
N ASP A 199 -12.91 11.68 1.38
CA ASP A 199 -13.97 11.33 2.32
C ASP A 199 -14.00 9.84 2.62
N GLU A 200 -13.75 8.98 1.63
CA GLU A 200 -13.65 7.53 1.85
C GLU A 200 -12.45 7.20 2.75
N LEU A 201 -11.27 7.76 2.47
CA LEU A 201 -10.08 7.56 3.32
C LEU A 201 -10.29 8.10 4.74
N CYS A 202 -10.92 9.27 4.88
CA CYS A 202 -11.26 9.83 6.19
C CYS A 202 -12.30 8.98 6.92
N GLY A 203 -13.28 8.41 6.23
CA GLY A 203 -14.25 7.49 6.83
C GLY A 203 -13.60 6.22 7.36
N ILE A 204 -12.66 5.64 6.61
CA ILE A 204 -11.86 4.49 7.07
C ILE A 204 -11.07 4.83 8.34
N LEU A 205 -10.47 6.02 8.38
CA LEU A 205 -9.73 6.51 9.54
C LEU A 205 -10.61 6.76 10.76
N GLU A 206 -11.81 7.32 10.57
CA GLU A 206 -12.80 7.53 11.64
C GLU A 206 -13.25 6.19 12.25
N MET A 207 -13.54 5.17 11.44
CA MET A 207 -13.87 3.83 11.93
C MET A 207 -12.72 3.21 12.73
N ALA A 208 -11.48 3.39 12.28
CA ALA A 208 -10.29 2.94 13.01
C ALA A 208 -10.11 3.67 14.36
N GLU A 209 -10.34 4.99 14.39
CA GLU A 209 -10.32 5.81 15.61
C GLU A 209 -11.39 5.40 16.62
N GLU A 210 -12.60 5.10 16.14
CA GLU A 210 -13.70 4.58 16.95
C GLU A 210 -13.36 3.22 17.54
N GLN A 211 -12.86 2.27 16.73
CA GLN A 211 -12.43 0.96 17.20
C GLN A 211 -11.37 1.05 18.30
N GLN A 212 -10.42 1.98 18.17
CA GLN A 212 -9.41 2.23 19.19
C GLN A 212 -9.98 2.76 20.50
N THR A 213 -11.01 3.59 20.41
CA THR A 213 -11.70 4.15 21.58
C THR A 213 -12.49 3.05 22.30
N LEU A 214 -13.19 2.20 21.56
CA LEU A 214 -13.94 1.06 22.10
C LEU A 214 -13.03 0.06 22.82
N VAL A 215 -11.90 -0.32 22.23
CA VAL A 215 -10.93 -1.24 22.86
C VAL A 215 -10.37 -0.64 24.15
N LYS A 216 -10.00 0.64 24.15
CA LYS A 216 -9.49 1.31 25.36
C LYS A 216 -10.53 1.39 26.48
N ALA A 217 -11.80 1.61 26.14
CA ALA A 217 -12.89 1.63 27.12
C ALA A 217 -13.06 0.24 27.77
N ALA A 218 -13.08 -0.82 26.97
CA ALA A 218 -13.20 -2.20 27.46
C ALA A 218 -12.00 -2.64 28.34
N GLU A 219 -10.79 -2.19 28.02
CA GLU A 219 -9.59 -2.47 28.83
C GLU A 219 -9.57 -1.66 30.14
N GLY A 220 -10.08 -0.43 30.12
CA GLY A 220 -10.13 0.46 31.29
C GLY A 220 -11.15 0.04 32.35
N GLU A 221 -12.28 -0.56 31.94
CA GLU A 221 -13.29 -1.08 32.88
C GLU A 221 -12.78 -2.28 33.72
N GLY A 222 -11.67 -2.90 33.34
CA GLY A 222 -11.07 -4.04 34.05
C GLY A 222 -10.19 -3.68 35.26
N VAL A 223 -9.92 -2.41 35.55
CA VAL A 223 -8.96 -1.99 36.61
C VAL A 223 -9.64 -1.63 37.94
N HIS A 224 -10.95 -1.86 38.07
CA HIS A 224 -11.68 -1.70 39.32
C HIS A 224 -12.36 -3.01 39.75
N GLN A 225 -11.55 -3.96 40.22
CA GLN A 225 -11.94 -5.02 41.16
C GLN A 225 -10.92 -5.05 42.29
#